data_AF-A0A0M7DH67-F1
#
_entry.id   AF-A0A0M7DH67-F1
#
_cell.length_a   1.000
_cell.length_b   1.000
_cell.length_c   1.000
_cell.angle_alpha   90.00
_cell.angle_beta   90.00
_cell.angle_gamma   90.00
#
_symmetry.space_group_name_H-M   'P 1'
#
loop_
_entity.id
_entity.type
_entity.pdbx_description
1 polymer ?
#
loop_
_entity_poly.entity_id
_entity_poly.type
_entity_poly.pdbx_seq_one_letter_code
_entity_poly.pdbx_strand_id
1 'polypeptide(L)'
;MRWLPLGFGLLFFSCLAQAEMIRNDAIGNDPQKEELCASRANGKTVPFEIDSRYLKSARSFNPDSTFIAIDGISPQLVECYLRKGTGKYEPASYSPEGNNWRLIRPQQFKPGINTPKGQSMAAKVCVDAAPAKINRPDFDHSVYSTVVEIGIDGPRYRSGASIAGTKAERYDIAVEGTAFYKSSGPDLAAVTFTCLLSPMLAIKGIQFK
;
A
#
# COMPACT_ATOMS: atom_id res chain seq x y z
N MET A 1 33.37 -9.42 -57.65
CA MET A 1 32.55 -10.02 -56.56
C MET A 1 33.43 -10.29 -55.36
N ARG A 2 32.86 -10.13 -54.16
CA ARG A 2 33.35 -10.50 -52.82
C ARG A 2 34.28 -9.49 -52.11
N TRP A 3 33.63 -8.55 -51.42
CA TRP A 3 34.09 -8.04 -50.13
C TRP A 3 33.29 -8.77 -49.05
N LEU A 4 33.97 -9.29 -48.02
CA LEU A 4 33.37 -9.85 -46.81
C LEU A 4 33.86 -9.01 -45.61
N PRO A 5 32.96 -8.58 -44.71
CA PRO A 5 33.25 -7.59 -43.67
C PRO A 5 33.74 -8.28 -42.39
N LEU A 6 34.63 -7.63 -41.65
CA LEU A 6 34.93 -7.97 -40.26
C LEU A 6 34.29 -6.91 -39.35
N GLY A 7 33.03 -7.18 -38.99
CA GLY A 7 32.34 -6.45 -37.95
C GLY A 7 32.81 -6.94 -36.58
N PHE A 8 33.49 -6.07 -35.83
CA PHE A 8 33.76 -6.26 -34.41
C PHE A 8 32.82 -5.35 -33.61
N GLY A 9 31.56 -5.77 -33.49
CA GLY A 9 30.56 -5.12 -32.64
C GLY A 9 30.54 -5.76 -31.25
N LEU A 10 31.41 -5.33 -30.36
CA LEU A 10 31.32 -5.64 -28.93
C LEU A 10 30.27 -4.73 -28.29
N LEU A 11 29.00 -5.13 -28.41
CA LEU A 11 27.91 -4.55 -27.63
C LEU A 11 28.01 -5.09 -26.19
N PHE A 12 28.66 -4.31 -25.31
CA PHE A 12 28.52 -4.45 -23.87
C PHE A 12 27.07 -4.13 -23.48
N PHE A 13 26.20 -5.14 -23.50
CA PHE A 13 24.94 -5.09 -22.77
C PHE A 13 25.26 -5.13 -21.28
N SER A 14 25.43 -3.96 -20.67
CA SER A 14 25.36 -3.83 -19.22
C SER A 14 23.92 -4.12 -18.83
N CYS A 15 23.60 -5.39 -18.58
CA CYS A 15 22.43 -5.76 -17.80
C CYS A 15 22.62 -5.12 -16.43
N LEU A 16 22.06 -3.93 -16.24
CA LEU A 16 21.74 -3.42 -14.93
C LEU A 16 20.75 -4.42 -14.36
N ALA A 17 21.26 -5.46 -13.69
CA ALA A 17 20.46 -6.37 -12.91
C ALA A 17 19.75 -5.50 -11.87
N GLN A 18 18.50 -5.15 -12.15
CA GLN A 18 17.58 -4.64 -11.15
C GLN A 18 17.52 -5.74 -10.10
N ALA A 19 18.06 -5.46 -8.92
CA ALA A 19 18.12 -6.46 -7.89
C ALA A 19 16.72 -6.87 -7.47
N GLU A 20 16.58 -8.17 -7.26
CA GLU A 20 15.34 -8.79 -6.86
C GLU A 20 14.94 -8.32 -5.47
N MET A 21 13.66 -7.95 -5.33
CA MET A 21 13.01 -7.72 -4.04
C MET A 21 12.66 -9.09 -3.45
N ILE A 22 13.26 -9.45 -2.33
CA ILE A 22 13.09 -10.76 -1.69
C ILE A 22 12.17 -10.58 -0.48
N ARG A 23 11.17 -11.45 -0.33
CA ARG A 23 10.30 -11.48 0.85
C ARG A 23 11.07 -11.86 2.12
N ASN A 24 10.64 -11.32 3.26
CA ASN A 24 11.31 -11.53 4.55
C ASN A 24 11.44 -13.01 4.99
N ASP A 25 10.53 -13.88 4.56
CA ASP A 25 10.60 -15.32 4.83
C ASP A 25 11.74 -16.03 4.05
N ALA A 26 12.24 -15.43 2.97
CA ALA A 26 13.28 -15.98 2.11
C ALA A 26 14.68 -15.38 2.37
N ILE A 27 14.82 -14.41 3.29
CA ILE A 27 16.12 -13.76 3.56
C ILE A 27 17.01 -14.57 4.51
N GLY A 28 16.49 -15.64 5.11
CA GLY A 28 17.26 -16.52 6.01
C GLY A 28 17.75 -15.82 7.27
N ASN A 29 16.86 -15.15 7.99
CA ASN A 29 17.14 -14.71 9.36
C ASN A 29 17.34 -15.94 10.27
N ASP A 30 18.15 -15.79 11.31
CA ASP A 30 18.15 -16.72 12.44
C ASP A 30 16.87 -16.49 13.27
N PRO A 31 16.03 -17.51 13.51
CA PRO A 31 14.75 -17.32 14.18
C PRO A 31 14.85 -16.76 15.60
N GLN A 32 15.89 -17.15 16.37
CA GLN A 32 16.08 -16.67 17.74
C GLN A 32 16.49 -15.19 17.74
N LYS A 33 17.32 -14.80 16.78
CA LYS A 33 17.72 -13.39 16.61
C LYS A 33 16.59 -12.53 16.08
N GLU A 34 15.74 -13.06 15.21
CA GLU A 34 14.54 -12.38 14.73
C GLU A 34 13.55 -12.12 15.85
N GLU A 35 13.26 -13.13 16.68
CA GLU A 35 12.41 -13.00 17.84
C GLU A 35 12.97 -11.97 18.84
N LEU A 36 14.27 -12.04 19.13
CA LEU A 36 14.92 -11.07 20.02
C LEU A 36 14.88 -9.65 19.43
N CYS A 37 15.13 -9.50 18.13
CA CYS A 37 15.05 -8.22 17.43
C CYS A 37 13.64 -7.64 17.53
N ALA A 38 12.62 -8.44 17.23
CA ALA A 38 11.21 -8.05 17.32
C ALA A 38 10.82 -7.61 18.72
N SER A 39 11.25 -8.35 19.75
CA SER A 39 10.98 -8.00 21.15
C SER A 39 11.58 -6.65 21.59
N ARG A 40 12.64 -6.20 20.92
CA ARG A 40 13.37 -4.96 21.24
C ARG A 40 13.02 -3.78 20.34
N ALA A 41 12.46 -4.02 19.16
CA ALA A 41 12.16 -3.00 18.15
C ALA A 41 10.92 -2.14 18.44
N ASN A 42 10.19 -2.42 19.53
CA ASN A 42 8.99 -1.67 19.96
C ASN A 42 8.02 -1.34 18.81
N GLY A 43 7.47 -2.38 18.17
CA GLY A 43 6.47 -2.22 17.12
C GLY A 43 5.83 -3.54 16.72
N LYS A 44 4.71 -3.46 15.99
CA LYS A 44 4.08 -4.65 15.40
C LYS A 44 4.87 -5.07 14.17
N THR A 45 5.45 -6.27 14.19
CA THR A 45 6.15 -6.81 13.03
C THR A 45 5.20 -7.12 11.88
N VAL A 46 5.65 -6.86 10.65
CA VAL A 46 4.85 -7.07 9.44
C VAL A 46 5.70 -7.65 8.30
N PRO A 47 5.09 -8.39 7.36
CA PRO A 47 5.78 -8.88 6.18
C PRO A 47 6.30 -7.73 5.29
N PHE A 48 7.49 -7.93 4.72
CA PHE A 48 8.16 -6.95 3.88
C PHE A 48 8.98 -7.62 2.77
N GLU A 49 9.39 -6.81 1.80
CA GLU A 49 10.38 -7.18 0.79
C GLU A 49 11.62 -6.29 0.94
N ILE A 50 12.80 -6.84 0.65
CA ILE A 50 14.10 -6.13 0.73
C ILE A 50 14.92 -6.40 -0.53
N ASP A 51 15.62 -5.39 -1.03
CA ASP A 51 16.55 -5.50 -2.16
C ASP A 51 17.69 -6.44 -1.77
N SER A 52 17.88 -7.48 -2.59
CA SER A 52 18.88 -8.52 -2.36
C SER A 52 20.33 -7.99 -2.28
N ARG A 53 20.67 -6.89 -2.96
CA ARG A 53 22.00 -6.24 -2.84
C ARG A 53 22.12 -5.50 -1.52
N TYR A 54 21.07 -4.84 -1.07
CA TYR A 54 21.07 -4.17 0.23
C TYR A 54 21.28 -5.18 1.37
N LEU A 55 20.56 -6.30 1.34
CA LEU A 55 20.74 -7.42 2.27
C LEU A 55 22.19 -7.95 2.27
N LYS A 56 22.75 -8.24 1.08
CA LYS A 56 24.13 -8.75 0.93
C LYS A 56 25.16 -7.75 1.44
N SER A 57 24.99 -6.48 1.10
CA SER A 57 25.87 -5.40 1.55
C SER A 57 25.87 -5.30 3.07
N ALA A 58 24.70 -5.20 3.71
CA ALA A 58 24.61 -5.10 5.16
C ALA A 58 25.22 -6.32 5.87
N ARG A 59 24.96 -7.54 5.38
CA ARG A 59 25.57 -8.77 5.93
C ARG A 59 27.07 -8.91 5.66
N SER A 60 27.63 -8.22 4.66
CA SER A 60 29.09 -8.18 4.49
C SER A 60 29.80 -7.43 5.63
N PHE A 61 29.13 -6.47 6.26
CA PHE A 61 29.66 -5.73 7.41
C PHE A 61 29.27 -6.37 8.74
N ASN A 62 28.03 -6.87 8.83
CA ASN A 62 27.48 -7.54 10.01
C ASN A 62 26.89 -8.90 9.60
N PRO A 63 27.69 -9.99 9.54
CA PRO A 63 27.23 -11.29 9.05
C PRO A 63 26.05 -11.90 9.80
N ASP A 64 25.82 -11.45 11.04
CA ASP A 64 24.74 -11.89 11.90
C ASP A 64 23.50 -10.97 11.88
N SER A 65 23.42 -10.05 10.92
CA SER A 65 22.31 -9.10 10.86
C SER A 65 20.97 -9.77 10.52
N THR A 66 19.96 -9.39 11.30
CA THR A 66 18.56 -9.76 11.13
C THR A 66 17.77 -8.53 10.72
N PHE A 67 16.85 -8.71 9.79
CA PHE A 67 15.96 -7.66 9.32
C PHE A 67 14.52 -8.01 9.67
N ILE A 68 13.82 -7.05 10.28
CA ILE A 68 12.36 -7.08 10.47
C ILE A 68 11.79 -5.75 9.97
N ALA A 69 10.50 -5.72 9.63
CA ALA A 69 9.79 -4.46 9.43
C ALA A 69 8.78 -4.27 10.57
N ILE A 70 8.70 -3.06 11.09
CA ILE A 70 7.67 -2.64 12.02
C ILE A 70 6.69 -1.71 11.32
N ASP A 71 5.41 -1.94 11.56
CA ASP A 71 4.33 -1.12 10.98
C ASP A 71 4.09 0.16 11.80
N GLY A 72 3.49 1.16 11.16
CA GLY A 72 3.19 2.46 11.77
C GLY A 72 2.85 3.52 10.73
N ILE A 73 2.63 4.76 11.19
CA ILE A 73 2.42 5.92 10.30
C ILE A 73 3.60 6.07 9.33
N SER A 74 4.81 5.79 9.82
CA SER A 74 6.03 5.68 9.02
C SER A 74 6.65 4.30 9.26
N PRO A 75 6.34 3.29 8.41
CA PRO A 75 6.91 1.95 8.53
C PRO A 75 8.43 1.99 8.53
N GLN A 76 9.06 1.18 9.37
CA GLN A 76 10.52 1.11 9.48
C GLN A 76 11.04 -0.31 9.23
N LEU A 77 12.11 -0.42 8.46
CA LEU A 77 12.96 -1.61 8.46
C LEU A 77 13.96 -1.45 9.60
N VAL A 78 14.00 -2.46 10.45
CA VAL A 78 14.88 -2.55 11.60
C VAL A 78 15.96 -3.55 11.28
N GLU A 79 17.20 -3.09 11.31
CA GLU A 79 18.38 -3.95 11.25
C GLU A 79 18.88 -4.17 12.69
N CYS A 80 18.93 -5.43 13.10
CA CYS A 80 19.52 -5.84 14.37
C CYS A 80 20.83 -6.59 14.13
N TYR A 81 21.85 -6.28 14.94
CA TYR A 81 23.11 -7.00 14.95
C TYR A 81 23.79 -6.85 16.33
N LEU A 82 24.87 -7.61 16.56
CA LEU A 82 25.66 -7.49 17.78
C LEU A 82 26.37 -6.13 17.85
N ARG A 83 25.94 -5.25 18.76
CA ARG A 83 26.51 -3.91 18.94
C ARG A 83 27.84 -3.99 19.67
N LYS A 84 28.93 -3.55 19.01
CA LYS A 84 30.29 -3.57 19.57
C LYS A 84 30.42 -2.86 20.92
N GLY A 85 29.68 -1.78 21.14
CA GLY A 85 29.74 -0.99 22.37
C GLY A 85 29.00 -1.60 23.57
N THR A 86 27.98 -2.44 23.34
CA THR A 86 27.14 -3.01 24.42
C THR A 86 27.31 -4.52 24.55
N GLY A 87 27.86 -5.19 23.54
CA GLY A 87 27.89 -6.65 23.44
C GLY A 87 26.51 -7.29 23.30
N LYS A 88 25.47 -6.48 23.01
CA LYS A 88 24.08 -6.95 22.93
C LYS A 88 23.62 -7.03 21.48
N TYR A 89 22.81 -8.04 21.19
CA TYR A 89 22.10 -8.16 19.92
C TYR A 89 20.82 -7.34 19.96
N GLU A 90 20.79 -6.18 19.30
CA GLU A 90 19.70 -5.21 19.46
C GLU A 90 19.49 -4.38 18.18
N PRO A 91 18.36 -3.67 18.07
CA PRO A 91 18.14 -2.73 16.97
C PRO A 91 19.28 -1.72 16.86
N ALA A 92 19.85 -1.64 15.67
CA ALA A 92 21.02 -0.85 15.41
C ALA A 92 20.79 0.26 14.37
N SER A 93 19.86 0.03 13.43
CA SER A 93 19.40 1.03 12.48
C SER A 93 17.90 0.90 12.22
N TYR A 94 17.26 2.03 11.92
CA TYR A 94 15.88 2.13 11.47
C TYR A 94 15.89 2.91 10.17
N SER A 95 15.20 2.40 9.15
CA SER A 95 15.10 3.08 7.86
C SER A 95 13.65 3.11 7.38
N PRO A 96 13.14 4.27 6.93
CA PRO A 96 11.80 4.35 6.36
C PRO A 96 11.73 3.61 5.02
N GLU A 97 10.51 3.28 4.60
CA GLU A 97 10.23 2.60 3.33
C GLU A 97 10.85 3.35 2.13
N GLY A 98 11.40 2.61 1.17
CA GLY A 98 12.11 3.20 0.04
C GLY A 98 12.43 2.20 -1.07
N ASN A 99 13.44 2.51 -1.88
CA ASN A 99 13.80 1.64 -3.00
C ASN A 99 14.45 0.33 -2.58
N ASN A 100 15.08 0.29 -1.39
CA ASN A 100 15.81 -0.87 -0.90
C ASN A 100 14.95 -1.83 -0.07
N TRP A 101 13.75 -1.41 0.35
CA TRP A 101 12.82 -2.26 1.08
C TRP A 101 11.43 -1.64 1.08
N ARG A 102 10.38 -2.47 1.17
CA ARG A 102 8.99 -2.02 1.22
C ARG A 102 8.08 -2.99 1.95
N LEU A 103 6.95 -2.50 2.43
CA LEU A 103 5.91 -3.39 2.97
C LEU A 103 5.28 -4.21 1.85
N ILE A 104 4.88 -5.45 2.18
CA ILE A 104 3.99 -6.21 1.30
C ILE A 104 2.60 -5.59 1.41
N ARG A 105 2.12 -5.03 0.30
CA ARG A 105 0.79 -4.42 0.19
C ARG A 105 -0.14 -5.38 -0.57
N PRO A 106 -1.45 -5.36 -0.29
CA PRO A 106 -2.40 -6.07 -1.13
C PRO A 106 -2.30 -5.57 -2.57
N GLN A 107 -2.69 -6.42 -3.53
CA GLN A 107 -2.77 -6.00 -4.92
C GLN A 107 -3.68 -4.77 -5.02
N GLN A 108 -3.15 -3.69 -5.58
CA GLN A 108 -3.89 -2.46 -5.82
C GLN A 108 -4.20 -2.33 -7.31
N PHE A 109 -5.37 -1.78 -7.61
CA PHE A 109 -5.74 -1.40 -8.97
C PHE A 109 -4.73 -0.41 -9.59
N LYS A 110 -4.70 -0.33 -10.92
CA LYS A 110 -3.84 0.60 -11.68
C LYS A 110 -4.65 1.43 -12.68
N PRO A 111 -4.34 2.73 -12.84
CA PRO A 111 -3.40 3.52 -12.05
C PRO A 111 -3.88 3.71 -10.59
N GLY A 112 -2.93 3.88 -9.65
CA GLY A 112 -3.23 3.88 -8.22
C GLY A 112 -4.03 5.10 -7.74
N ILE A 113 -4.56 5.00 -6.52
CA ILE A 113 -5.46 5.99 -5.88
C ILE A 113 -4.83 7.38 -5.68
N ASN A 114 -3.51 7.47 -5.69
CA ASN A 114 -2.76 8.72 -5.60
C ASN A 114 -2.68 9.49 -6.94
N THR A 115 -3.34 8.99 -8.00
CA THR A 115 -3.39 9.66 -9.31
C THR A 115 -4.80 10.20 -9.59
N PRO A 116 -4.96 11.31 -10.36
CA PRO A 116 -6.28 11.81 -10.73
C PRO A 116 -7.16 10.76 -11.43
N LYS A 117 -6.56 9.96 -12.31
CA LYS A 117 -7.26 8.87 -13.00
C LYS A 117 -7.72 7.78 -12.03
N GLY A 118 -6.88 7.40 -11.07
CA GLY A 118 -7.24 6.40 -10.07
C GLY A 118 -8.36 6.87 -9.13
N GLN A 119 -8.32 8.14 -8.72
CA GLN A 119 -9.41 8.75 -7.94
C GLN A 119 -10.72 8.79 -8.72
N SER A 120 -10.67 9.20 -10.00
CA SER A 120 -11.85 9.21 -10.87
C SER A 120 -12.44 7.80 -11.06
N MET A 121 -11.61 6.77 -11.19
CA MET A 121 -12.07 5.37 -11.28
C MET A 121 -12.78 4.91 -10.01
N ALA A 122 -12.20 5.16 -8.83
CA ALA A 122 -12.83 4.82 -7.56
C ALA A 122 -14.15 5.59 -7.35
N ALA A 123 -14.14 6.89 -7.66
CA ALA A 123 -15.33 7.72 -7.61
C ALA A 123 -16.44 7.18 -8.52
N LYS A 124 -16.10 6.85 -9.77
CA LYS A 124 -17.04 6.31 -10.76
C LYS A 124 -17.74 5.05 -10.26
N VAL A 125 -16.98 4.09 -9.73
CA VAL A 125 -17.54 2.85 -9.18
C VAL A 125 -18.58 3.14 -8.09
N CYS A 126 -18.30 4.09 -7.21
CA CYS A 126 -19.21 4.45 -6.13
C CYS A 126 -20.46 5.20 -6.63
N VAL A 127 -20.30 6.24 -7.47
CA VAL A 127 -21.43 7.04 -7.96
C VAL A 127 -22.33 6.27 -8.92
N ASP A 128 -21.81 5.27 -9.64
CA ASP A 128 -22.61 4.40 -10.50
C ASP A 128 -23.43 3.40 -9.67
N ALA A 129 -22.90 2.92 -8.53
CA ALA A 129 -23.53 1.90 -7.72
C ALA A 129 -24.50 2.44 -6.65
N ALA A 130 -24.23 3.63 -6.12
CA ALA A 130 -25.04 4.21 -5.05
C ALA A 130 -26.52 4.41 -5.44
N PRO A 131 -26.88 4.94 -6.62
CA PRO A 131 -28.28 5.16 -6.99
C PRO A 131 -29.09 3.86 -7.01
N ALA A 132 -28.51 2.78 -7.55
CA ALA A 132 -29.15 1.47 -7.58
C ALA A 132 -29.40 0.92 -6.16
N LYS A 133 -28.52 1.21 -5.20
CA LYS A 133 -28.68 0.78 -3.82
C LYS A 133 -29.67 1.66 -3.03
N ILE A 134 -29.74 2.97 -3.34
CA ILE A 134 -30.74 3.89 -2.76
C ILE A 134 -32.15 3.53 -3.25
N ASN A 135 -32.26 3.13 -4.53
CA ASN A 135 -33.50 2.66 -5.13
C ASN A 135 -34.69 3.64 -4.95
N ARG A 136 -34.43 4.92 -5.21
CA ARG A 136 -35.43 5.99 -5.16
C ARG A 136 -35.81 6.40 -6.59
N PRO A 137 -37.09 6.64 -6.89
CA PRO A 137 -37.51 7.12 -8.21
C PRO A 137 -36.92 8.50 -8.52
N ASP A 138 -37.01 8.89 -9.80
CA ASP A 138 -36.65 10.23 -10.29
C ASP A 138 -35.17 10.61 -10.12
N PHE A 139 -34.27 9.63 -10.19
CA PHE A 139 -32.84 9.88 -10.21
C PHE A 139 -32.44 10.82 -11.35
N ASP A 140 -31.64 11.84 -11.03
CA ASP A 140 -31.13 12.80 -12.00
C ASP A 140 -29.63 12.56 -12.25
N HIS A 141 -28.80 12.75 -11.23
CA HIS A 141 -27.35 12.54 -11.31
C HIS A 141 -26.72 12.27 -9.94
N SER A 142 -25.43 11.92 -9.92
CA SER A 142 -24.64 11.81 -8.70
C SER A 142 -23.28 12.49 -8.88
N VAL A 143 -22.76 13.03 -7.79
CA VAL A 143 -21.42 13.62 -7.72
C VAL A 143 -20.65 13.00 -6.57
N TYR A 144 -19.32 13.00 -6.65
CA TYR A 144 -18.45 12.66 -5.53
C TYR A 144 -17.82 13.92 -4.95
N SER A 145 -17.51 13.91 -3.66
CA SER A 145 -16.88 15.02 -2.96
C SER A 145 -15.51 14.66 -2.39
N THR A 146 -15.25 13.39 -2.12
CA THR A 146 -14.01 12.96 -1.45
C THR A 146 -13.67 11.52 -1.83
N VAL A 147 -12.38 11.26 -2.01
CA VAL A 147 -11.80 9.93 -2.24
C VAL A 147 -10.59 9.79 -1.32
N VAL A 148 -10.59 8.81 -0.43
CA VAL A 148 -9.56 8.61 0.60
C VAL A 148 -9.16 7.15 0.66
N GLU A 149 -7.86 6.86 0.57
CA GLU A 149 -7.32 5.54 0.93
C GLU A 149 -7.24 5.42 2.46
N ILE A 150 -7.70 4.31 3.01
CA ILE A 150 -7.73 4.06 4.44
C ILE A 150 -6.31 3.83 4.97
N GLY A 151 -5.84 4.75 5.81
CA GLY A 151 -4.59 4.62 6.57
C GLY A 151 -4.74 3.85 7.89
N ILE A 152 -3.64 3.71 8.63
CA ILE A 152 -3.65 3.17 10.00
C ILE A 152 -4.45 4.09 10.93
N ASP A 153 -4.22 5.39 10.79
CA ASP A 153 -4.91 6.44 11.54
C ASP A 153 -5.49 7.48 10.58
N GLY A 154 -6.43 8.28 11.09
CA GLY A 154 -7.13 9.30 10.33
C GLY A 154 -8.35 9.81 11.10
N PRO A 155 -8.70 11.10 10.95
CA PRO A 155 -9.76 11.74 11.73
C PRO A 155 -11.15 11.19 11.40
N ARG A 156 -11.38 10.81 10.13
CA ARG A 156 -12.70 10.37 9.64
C ARG A 156 -12.70 8.94 9.11
N TYR A 157 -11.63 8.57 8.40
CA TYR A 157 -11.46 7.26 7.80
C TYR A 157 -10.13 6.67 8.26
N ARG A 158 -10.20 5.54 8.97
CA ARG A 158 -9.07 4.81 9.52
C ARG A 158 -9.38 3.33 9.58
N SER A 159 -8.34 2.51 9.65
CA SER A 159 -8.48 1.06 9.82
C SER A 159 -9.36 0.75 11.03
N GLY A 160 -10.33 -0.15 10.84
CA GLY A 160 -11.32 -0.56 11.84
C GLY A 160 -12.59 0.31 11.92
N ALA A 161 -12.64 1.48 11.23
CA ALA A 161 -13.86 2.28 11.16
C ALA A 161 -14.99 1.50 10.46
N SER A 162 -16.23 1.61 10.95
CA SER A 162 -17.38 0.94 10.32
C SER A 162 -18.01 1.84 9.26
N ILE A 163 -18.12 1.34 8.04
CA ILE A 163 -18.85 1.97 6.93
C ILE A 163 -19.86 0.93 6.42
N ALA A 164 -21.15 1.28 6.47
CA ALA A 164 -22.23 0.36 6.11
C ALA A 164 -22.20 -0.99 6.88
N GLY A 165 -21.76 -0.97 8.14
CA GLY A 165 -21.60 -2.18 8.96
C GLY A 165 -20.32 -2.98 8.68
N THR A 166 -19.56 -2.65 7.63
CA THR A 166 -18.29 -3.30 7.28
C THR A 166 -17.12 -2.56 7.92
N LYS A 167 -16.20 -3.30 8.55
CA LYS A 167 -14.94 -2.72 9.05
C LYS A 167 -14.02 -2.39 7.88
N ALA A 168 -13.62 -1.13 7.79
CA ALA A 168 -12.62 -0.67 6.84
C ALA A 168 -11.25 -1.27 7.19
N GLU A 169 -10.55 -1.78 6.18
CA GLU A 169 -9.19 -2.29 6.29
C GLU A 169 -8.22 -1.27 5.70
N ARG A 170 -6.95 -1.32 6.13
CA ARG A 170 -5.91 -0.47 5.53
C ARG A 170 -5.84 -0.74 4.02
N TYR A 171 -5.69 0.32 3.23
CA TYR A 171 -5.72 0.33 1.75
C TYR A 171 -7.09 0.14 1.09
N ASP A 172 -8.16 -0.09 1.85
CA ASP A 172 -9.51 0.15 1.32
C ASP A 172 -9.63 1.62 0.89
N ILE A 173 -10.68 1.94 0.12
CA ILE A 173 -10.92 3.28 -0.39
C ILE A 173 -12.33 3.70 0.02
N ALA A 174 -12.41 4.80 0.76
CA ALA A 174 -13.66 5.47 1.07
C ALA A 174 -13.95 6.54 0.00
N VAL A 175 -15.17 6.53 -0.53
CA VAL A 175 -15.66 7.54 -1.46
C VAL A 175 -16.93 8.16 -0.92
N GLU A 176 -16.96 9.49 -0.78
CA GLU A 176 -18.17 10.23 -0.43
C GLU A 176 -18.80 10.86 -1.67
N GLY A 177 -20.12 10.91 -1.69
CA GLY A 177 -20.87 11.56 -2.76
C GLY A 177 -22.29 11.91 -2.37
N THR A 178 -22.99 12.51 -3.33
CA THR A 178 -24.39 12.91 -3.22
C THR A 178 -25.12 12.49 -4.48
N ALA A 179 -26.25 11.81 -4.30
CA ALA A 179 -27.21 11.50 -5.36
C ALA A 179 -28.34 12.51 -5.32
N PHE A 180 -28.71 13.02 -6.49
CA PHE A 180 -29.77 14.01 -6.67
C PHE A 180 -30.96 13.41 -7.41
N TYR A 181 -32.16 13.80 -6.97
CA TYR A 181 -33.43 13.30 -7.46
C TYR A 181 -34.35 14.48 -7.78
N LYS A 182 -35.12 14.39 -8.87
CA LYS A 182 -36.06 15.44 -9.25
C LYS A 182 -37.14 15.60 -8.17
N SER A 183 -37.59 16.84 -8.01
CA SER A 183 -38.70 17.20 -7.13
C SER A 183 -39.73 18.04 -7.90
N SER A 184 -40.80 18.48 -7.23
CA SER A 184 -41.86 19.29 -7.85
C SER A 184 -41.43 20.71 -8.26
N GLY A 185 -40.17 21.10 -8.03
CA GLY A 185 -39.64 22.44 -8.32
C GLY A 185 -38.22 22.41 -8.91
N PRO A 186 -37.56 23.57 -9.03
CA PRO A 186 -36.20 23.66 -9.57
C PRO A 186 -35.14 23.03 -8.66
N ASP A 187 -35.46 22.82 -7.38
CA ASP A 187 -34.57 22.18 -6.41
C ASP A 187 -34.59 20.65 -6.56
N LEU A 188 -33.44 20.02 -6.35
CA LEU A 188 -33.31 18.56 -6.33
C LEU A 188 -33.29 18.05 -4.89
N ALA A 189 -33.93 16.91 -4.64
CA ALA A 189 -33.76 16.19 -3.38
C ALA A 189 -32.39 15.51 -3.39
N ALA A 190 -31.64 15.63 -2.29
CA ALA A 190 -30.28 15.11 -2.17
C ALA A 190 -30.21 13.96 -1.15
N VAL A 191 -29.44 12.92 -1.47
CA VAL A 191 -29.07 11.84 -0.53
C VAL A 191 -27.56 11.70 -0.53
N THR A 192 -26.94 11.92 0.62
CA THR A 192 -25.49 11.72 0.75
C THR A 192 -25.17 10.26 1.01
N PHE A 193 -24.08 9.79 0.42
CA PHE A 193 -23.63 8.41 0.56
C PHE A 193 -22.12 8.31 0.78
N THR A 194 -21.70 7.16 1.31
CA THR A 194 -20.31 6.77 1.44
C THR A 194 -20.15 5.33 0.98
N CYS A 195 -19.31 5.08 -0.02
CA CYS A 195 -18.92 3.73 -0.41
C CYS A 195 -17.61 3.35 0.26
N LEU A 196 -17.52 2.11 0.72
CA LEU A 196 -16.27 1.43 1.05
C LEU A 196 -15.93 0.48 -0.10
N LEU A 197 -14.76 0.68 -0.69
CA LEU A 197 -14.23 -0.15 -1.78
C LEU A 197 -12.97 -0.89 -1.30
N SER A 198 -12.75 -2.09 -1.82
CA SER A 198 -11.47 -2.79 -1.65
C SER A 198 -10.34 -2.09 -2.42
N PRO A 199 -9.05 -2.46 -2.19
CA PRO A 199 -7.92 -1.96 -2.98
C PRO A 199 -8.01 -2.29 -4.48
N MET A 200 -8.93 -3.17 -4.89
CA MET A 200 -9.21 -3.52 -6.29
C MET A 200 -10.53 -2.91 -6.80
N LEU A 201 -11.05 -1.90 -6.09
CA LEU A 201 -12.30 -1.19 -6.38
C LEU A 201 -13.59 -2.03 -6.27
N ALA A 202 -13.55 -3.26 -5.77
CA ALA A 202 -14.78 -4.00 -5.47
C ALA A 202 -15.55 -3.35 -4.32
N ILE A 203 -16.86 -3.17 -4.46
CA ILE A 203 -17.72 -2.56 -3.44
C ILE A 203 -17.86 -3.50 -2.24
N LYS A 204 -17.45 -3.03 -1.06
CA LYS A 204 -17.61 -3.72 0.23
C LYS A 204 -18.87 -3.28 0.97
N GLY A 205 -19.32 -2.04 0.75
CA GLY A 205 -20.52 -1.50 1.38
C GLY A 205 -20.84 -0.08 0.91
N ILE A 206 -22.12 0.29 1.00
CA ILE A 206 -22.60 1.64 0.71
C ILE A 206 -23.49 2.08 1.88
N GLN A 207 -23.14 3.20 2.50
CA GLN A 207 -23.87 3.80 3.61
C GLN A 207 -24.56 5.08 3.15
N PHE A 208 -25.79 5.29 3.60
CA PHE A 208 -26.55 6.51 3.39
C PHE A 208 -26.64 7.28 4.70
N LYS A 209 -26.71 8.61 4.61
CA LYS A 209 -27.03 9.48 5.74
C LYS A 209 -28.38 10.16 5.51
#